data_AF-A0A0K8JG74-F1
#
_entry.id   AF-A0A0K8JG74-F1
#
_cell.length_a   1.000
_cell.length_b   1.000
_cell.length_c   1.000
_cell.angle_alpha   90.00
_cell.angle_beta   90.00
_cell.angle_gamma   90.00
#
_symmetry.space_group_name_H-M   'P 1'
#
loop_
_entity.id
_entity.type
_entity.pdbx_description
1 polymer ?
#
loop_
_entity_poly.entity_id
_entity_poly.type
_entity_poly.pdbx_seq_one_letter_code
_entity_poly.pdbx_strand_id
1 'polypeptide(L)'
;MGRTIINGEAQEKPLSYKHDINIWYCDEKNKENTVMLKQYIEQNQGNIVGYLLSNETWIKQTMPIDPSLTKELTADEKASVRMDMLQLMRSVKLRRETPSYKYMEITLDSMQISDVMDAAVKLNNVQDKDMLSAVALGRLGLLVAGDIKYNVKIDKATKTVKEIEMDLAEPIRKGAGLFLAIANPREKSEIEDFLTKSTLSMQVTYSKYNQIDPIEIPQDVRDSAKEVKPAGKETPKKSE
;
A
#
# COMPACT_ATOMS: atom_id res chain seq x y z
N MET A 1 -3.74 -15.19 16.33
CA MET A 1 -4.01 -15.21 14.87
C MET A 1 -4.48 -13.82 14.48
N GLY A 2 -3.86 -13.18 13.49
CA GLY A 2 -4.22 -11.82 13.06
C GLY A 2 -5.02 -11.85 11.75
N ARG A 3 -5.98 -10.93 11.59
CA ARG A 3 -6.70 -10.72 10.33
C ARG A 3 -7.03 -9.25 10.17
N THR A 4 -6.91 -8.73 8.95
CA THR A 4 -7.40 -7.40 8.59
C THR A 4 -8.38 -7.52 7.43
N ILE A 5 -9.53 -6.85 7.53
CA ILE A 5 -10.50 -6.71 6.45
C ILE A 5 -10.72 -5.23 6.21
N ILE A 6 -10.56 -4.80 4.95
CA ILE A 6 -10.81 -3.44 4.50
C ILE A 6 -11.91 -3.50 3.45
N ASN A 7 -13.04 -2.84 3.70
CA ASN A 7 -14.13 -2.72 2.74
C ASN A 7 -14.33 -1.25 2.41
N GLY A 8 -14.41 -0.91 1.12
CA GLY A 8 -14.56 0.48 0.73
C GLY A 8 -14.88 0.71 -0.73
N GLU A 9 -15.07 1.99 -1.02
CA GLU A 9 -15.31 2.51 -2.36
C GLU A 9 -14.21 3.52 -2.70
N ALA A 10 -13.86 3.58 -3.97
CA ALA A 10 -12.81 4.44 -4.51
C ALA A 10 -13.30 5.09 -5.79
N GLN A 11 -13.04 6.39 -5.91
CA GLN A 11 -13.30 7.19 -7.09
C GLN A 11 -12.01 7.89 -7.50
N GLU A 12 -11.66 7.86 -8.79
CA GLU A 12 -10.40 8.42 -9.30
C GLU A 12 -10.47 9.94 -9.51
N LYS A 13 -11.61 10.48 -9.96
CA LYS A 13 -11.76 11.89 -10.35
C LYS A 13 -13.09 12.52 -9.85
N PRO A 14 -13.03 13.52 -8.94
CA PRO A 14 -11.89 13.80 -8.07
C PRO A 14 -11.55 12.57 -7.22
N LEU A 15 -10.28 12.45 -6.82
CA LEU A 15 -9.84 11.32 -6.00
C LEU A 15 -10.61 11.33 -4.68
N SER A 16 -11.31 10.24 -4.38
CA SER A 16 -12.06 10.10 -3.13
C SER A 16 -12.16 8.64 -2.71
N TYR A 17 -12.07 8.40 -1.41
CA TYR A 17 -12.16 7.07 -0.82
C TYR A 17 -13.00 7.11 0.44
N LYS A 18 -13.75 6.03 0.67
CA LYS A 18 -14.33 5.71 1.98
C LYS A 18 -14.11 4.24 2.26
N HIS A 19 -13.67 3.90 3.45
CA HIS A 19 -13.51 2.50 3.85
C HIS A 19 -13.67 2.29 5.35
N ASP A 20 -14.15 1.09 5.68
CA ASP A 20 -14.18 0.54 7.03
C ASP A 20 -13.08 -0.52 7.14
N ILE A 21 -12.25 -0.39 8.17
CA ILE A 21 -11.10 -1.25 8.44
C ILE A 21 -11.36 -1.99 9.75
N ASN A 22 -11.38 -3.32 9.68
CA ASN A 22 -11.52 -4.18 10.85
C ASN A 22 -10.23 -4.99 11.02
N ILE A 23 -9.61 -4.87 12.20
CA ILE A 23 -8.36 -5.55 12.55
C ILE A 23 -8.63 -6.45 13.75
N TRP A 24 -8.39 -7.75 13.60
CA TRP A 24 -8.41 -8.74 14.67
C TRP A 24 -6.97 -9.14 14.98
N TYR A 25 -6.60 -9.12 16.26
CA TYR A 25 -5.28 -9.55 16.71
C TYR A 25 -5.35 -10.19 18.09
N CYS A 26 -4.36 -11.03 18.42
CA CYS A 26 -4.17 -11.53 19.77
C CYS A 26 -3.06 -10.69 20.43
N ASP A 27 -3.27 -10.25 21.66
CA ASP A 27 -2.20 -9.62 22.44
C ASP A 27 -1.24 -10.67 23.04
N GLU A 28 -0.23 -10.22 23.77
CA GLU A 28 0.77 -11.06 24.43
C GLU A 28 0.17 -12.06 25.44
N LYS A 29 -1.07 -11.82 25.91
CA LYS A 29 -1.80 -12.71 26.81
C LYS A 29 -2.73 -13.66 26.06
N ASN A 30 -2.58 -13.75 24.73
CA ASN A 30 -3.45 -14.49 23.83
C ASN A 30 -4.93 -14.04 23.87
N LYS A 31 -5.21 -12.82 24.34
CA LYS A 31 -6.57 -12.29 24.32
C LYS A 31 -6.86 -11.73 22.93
N GLU A 32 -8.00 -12.12 22.38
CA GLU A 32 -8.49 -11.58 21.11
C GLU A 32 -8.99 -10.13 21.30
N ASN A 33 -8.51 -9.26 20.44
CA ASN A 33 -8.86 -7.84 20.39
C ASN A 33 -9.33 -7.50 18.98
N THR A 34 -10.22 -6.52 18.87
CA THR A 34 -10.71 -6.00 17.60
C THR A 34 -10.60 -4.49 17.58
N VAL A 35 -10.06 -3.94 16.50
CA VAL A 35 -10.04 -2.50 16.21
C VAL A 35 -10.90 -2.26 14.98
N MET A 36 -11.86 -1.36 15.11
CA MET A 36 -12.66 -0.87 14.00
C MET A 36 -12.27 0.57 13.72
N LEU A 37 -11.83 0.85 12.50
CA LEU A 37 -11.49 2.19 12.04
C LEU A 37 -12.38 2.54 10.85
N LYS A 38 -12.69 3.82 10.73
CA LYS A 38 -13.37 4.38 9.55
C LYS A 38 -12.51 5.47 8.98
N GLN A 39 -12.28 5.48 7.67
CA GLN A 39 -11.49 6.50 7.03
C GLN A 39 -12.15 7.04 5.75
N TYR A 40 -11.96 8.33 5.55
CA TYR A 40 -12.29 9.06 4.34
C TYR A 40 -11.02 9.72 3.80
N ILE A 41 -10.85 9.72 2.49
CA ILE A 41 -9.77 10.47 1.83
C ILE A 41 -10.38 11.23 0.67
N GLU A 42 -10.00 12.48 0.47
CA GLU A 42 -10.40 13.28 -0.68
C GLU A 42 -9.22 14.08 -1.23
N GLN A 43 -9.26 14.36 -2.51
CA GLN A 43 -8.48 15.44 -3.11
C GLN A 43 -9.26 16.75 -3.00
N ASN A 44 -8.66 17.72 -2.33
CA ASN A 44 -9.23 19.05 -2.14
C ASN A 44 -8.15 20.14 -2.35
N GLN A 45 -8.37 21.02 -3.34
CA GLN A 45 -7.55 22.20 -3.61
C GLN A 45 -6.03 21.94 -3.61
N GLY A 46 -5.59 20.90 -4.33
CA GLY A 46 -4.16 20.54 -4.43
C GLY A 46 -3.60 19.80 -3.21
N ASN A 47 -4.46 19.35 -2.28
CA ASN A 47 -4.09 18.54 -1.14
C ASN A 47 -4.85 17.21 -1.14
N ILE A 48 -4.24 16.19 -0.54
CA ILE A 48 -4.97 15.03 -0.01
C ILE A 48 -5.37 15.36 1.42
N VAL A 49 -6.67 15.22 1.71
CA VAL A 49 -7.21 15.34 3.05
C VAL A 49 -7.70 13.97 3.50
N GLY A 50 -7.10 13.44 4.56
CA GLY A 50 -7.51 12.18 5.19
C GLY A 50 -8.23 12.44 6.50
N TYR A 51 -9.34 11.74 6.73
CA TYR A 51 -10.08 11.70 7.98
C TYR A 51 -10.05 10.27 8.51
N LEU A 52 -9.67 10.08 9.77
CA LEU A 52 -9.62 8.77 10.42
C LEU A 52 -10.37 8.83 11.74
N LEU A 53 -11.36 7.96 11.91
CA LEU A 53 -12.02 7.74 13.19
C LEU A 53 -11.18 6.78 14.02
N SER A 54 -10.67 7.26 15.14
CA SER A 54 -9.91 6.48 16.11
C SER A 54 -10.31 6.89 17.53
N ASN A 55 -10.63 5.93 18.39
CA ASN A 55 -11.09 6.17 19.77
C ASN A 55 -12.22 7.22 19.84
N GLU A 56 -13.27 7.03 19.03
CA GLU A 56 -14.45 7.92 18.94
C GLU A 56 -14.14 9.37 18.51
N THR A 57 -12.90 9.66 18.13
CA THR A 57 -12.46 10.98 17.70
C THR A 57 -12.06 10.95 16.24
N TRP A 58 -12.59 11.87 15.45
CA TRP A 58 -12.11 12.09 14.09
C TRP A 58 -10.79 12.86 14.11
N ILE A 59 -9.83 12.35 13.35
CA ILE A 59 -8.52 12.96 13.15
C ILE A 59 -8.43 13.36 11.68
N LYS A 60 -7.95 14.58 11.42
CA LYS A 60 -7.71 15.11 10.08
C LYS A 60 -6.21 15.25 9.82
N GLN A 61 -5.78 14.79 8.65
CA GLN A 61 -4.44 15.05 8.12
C GLN A 61 -4.57 15.66 6.73
N THR A 62 -3.73 16.63 6.43
CA THR A 62 -3.69 17.30 5.13
C THR A 62 -2.27 17.25 4.60
N MET A 63 -2.11 16.74 3.38
CA MET A 63 -0.83 16.59 2.71
C MET A 63 -0.89 17.27 1.34
N PRO A 64 0.08 18.13 0.99
CA PRO A 64 0.12 18.71 -0.34
C PRO A 64 0.34 17.60 -1.39
N ILE A 65 -0.35 17.71 -2.52
CA ILE A 65 -0.12 16.85 -3.67
C ILE A 65 0.97 17.49 -4.53
N ASP A 66 1.93 16.69 -4.96
CA ASP A 66 2.84 17.11 -6.02
C ASP A 66 2.02 17.39 -7.30
N PRO A 67 2.06 18.62 -7.85
CA PRO A 67 1.28 18.98 -9.04
C PRO A 67 1.45 18.01 -10.21
N SER A 68 2.62 17.37 -10.34
CA SER A 68 2.89 16.36 -11.37
C SER A 68 1.97 15.14 -11.28
N LEU A 69 1.50 14.78 -10.08
CA LEU A 69 0.59 13.66 -9.84
C LEU A 69 -0.86 13.98 -10.25
N THR A 70 -1.20 15.26 -10.42
CA THR A 70 -2.54 15.71 -10.83
C THR A 70 -2.61 16.14 -12.30
N LYS A 71 -1.46 16.20 -12.98
CA LYS A 71 -1.39 16.56 -14.40
C LYS A 71 -2.14 15.52 -15.23
N GLU A 72 -3.06 15.97 -16.07
CA GLU A 72 -3.63 15.07 -17.08
C GLU A 72 -2.54 14.66 -18.07
N LEU A 73 -2.25 13.36 -18.09
CA LEU A 73 -1.30 12.79 -19.03
C LEU A 73 -1.88 12.79 -20.45
N THR A 74 -1.07 13.21 -21.40
CA THR A 74 -1.30 13.05 -22.85
C THR A 74 -1.40 11.57 -23.22
N ALA A 75 -1.87 11.27 -24.43
CA ALA A 75 -1.96 9.89 -24.91
C ALA A 75 -0.59 9.19 -24.95
N ASP A 76 0.45 9.91 -25.37
CA ASP A 76 1.82 9.38 -25.45
C ASP A 76 2.42 9.16 -24.05
N GLU A 77 2.22 10.08 -23.12
CA GLU A 77 2.61 9.89 -21.71
C GLU A 77 1.89 8.69 -21.10
N LYS A 78 0.58 8.51 -21.36
CA LYS A 78 -0.17 7.32 -20.90
C LYS A 78 0.37 6.03 -21.51
N ALA A 79 0.77 6.04 -22.77
CA ALA A 79 1.36 4.88 -23.44
C ALA A 79 2.73 4.55 -22.83
N SER A 80 3.56 5.56 -22.59
CA SER A 80 4.87 5.40 -21.93
C SER A 80 4.71 4.80 -20.54
N VAL A 81 3.85 5.37 -19.69
CA VAL A 81 3.63 4.85 -18.32
C VAL A 81 3.14 3.41 -18.35
N ARG A 82 2.30 3.03 -19.32
CA ARG A 82 1.90 1.62 -19.48
C ARG A 82 3.08 0.73 -19.83
N MET A 83 3.94 1.16 -20.75
CA MET A 83 5.15 0.41 -21.11
C MET A 83 6.10 0.27 -19.92
N ASP A 84 6.29 1.33 -19.14
CA ASP A 84 7.11 1.30 -17.92
C ASP A 84 6.55 0.29 -16.91
N MET A 85 5.22 0.27 -16.72
CA MET A 85 4.56 -0.74 -15.87
C MET A 85 4.69 -2.17 -16.41
N LEU A 86 4.67 -2.35 -17.74
CA LEU A 86 4.89 -3.67 -18.36
C LEU A 86 6.32 -4.16 -18.15
N GLN A 87 7.32 -3.27 -18.13
CA GLN A 87 8.72 -3.60 -17.87
C GLN A 87 8.96 -4.13 -16.45
N LEU A 88 8.11 -3.74 -15.49
CA LEU A 88 8.15 -4.28 -14.12
C LEU A 88 7.69 -5.74 -14.04
N MET A 89 7.09 -6.30 -15.09
CA MET A 89 6.66 -7.69 -15.11
C MET A 89 7.75 -8.58 -15.70
N ARG A 90 8.28 -9.49 -14.88
CA ARG A 90 9.21 -10.52 -15.34
C ARG A 90 8.51 -11.58 -16.19
N SER A 91 7.31 -12.00 -15.78
CA SER A 91 6.54 -12.99 -16.54
C SER A 91 5.06 -12.94 -16.21
N VAL A 92 4.25 -13.41 -17.17
CA VAL A 92 2.82 -13.64 -17.01
C VAL A 92 2.51 -15.05 -17.51
N LYS A 93 1.86 -15.85 -16.67
CA LYS A 93 1.50 -17.23 -16.98
C LYS A 93 -0.01 -17.41 -16.86
N LEU A 94 -0.66 -17.83 -17.94
CA LEU A 94 -2.04 -18.29 -17.87
C LEU A 94 -2.09 -19.58 -17.04
N ARG A 95 -2.81 -19.55 -15.93
CA ARG A 95 -3.00 -20.70 -15.04
C ARG A 95 -4.22 -21.51 -15.44
N ARG A 96 -5.32 -20.84 -15.77
CA ARG A 96 -6.59 -21.44 -16.14
C ARG A 96 -7.40 -20.44 -16.96
N GLU A 97 -8.21 -20.95 -17.87
CA GLU A 97 -9.24 -20.17 -18.55
C GLU A 97 -10.60 -20.88 -18.47
N THR A 98 -11.65 -20.08 -18.36
CA THR A 98 -13.05 -20.50 -18.39
C THR A 98 -13.78 -19.64 -19.43
N PRO A 99 -15.05 -19.94 -19.78
CA PRO A 99 -15.82 -19.08 -20.68
C PRO A 99 -15.86 -17.62 -20.20
N SER A 100 -15.99 -17.40 -18.88
CA SER A 100 -16.17 -16.07 -18.29
C SER A 100 -14.88 -15.41 -17.77
N TYR A 101 -13.88 -16.20 -17.37
CA TYR A 101 -12.69 -15.68 -16.66
C TYR A 101 -11.37 -16.22 -17.18
N LYS A 102 -10.34 -15.39 -17.11
CA LYS A 102 -8.92 -15.77 -17.18
C LYS A 102 -8.28 -15.69 -15.81
N TYR A 103 -7.49 -16.69 -15.46
CA TYR A 103 -6.71 -16.75 -14.23
C TYR A 103 -5.24 -16.74 -14.62
N MET A 104 -4.51 -15.73 -14.20
CA MET A 104 -3.10 -15.56 -14.55
C MET A 104 -2.27 -15.44 -13.29
N GLU A 105 -1.08 -15.99 -13.31
CA GLU A 105 -0.03 -15.67 -12.35
C GLU A 105 0.87 -14.61 -12.98
N ILE A 106 1.12 -13.53 -12.24
CA ILE A 106 2.04 -12.46 -12.62
C ILE A 106 3.23 -12.53 -11.67
N THR A 107 4.44 -12.46 -12.23
CA THR A 107 5.68 -12.32 -11.48
C THR A 107 6.27 -10.96 -11.77
N LEU A 108 6.43 -10.14 -10.73
CA LEU A 108 7.10 -8.85 -10.82
C LEU A 108 8.60 -9.00 -10.67
N ASP A 109 9.35 -8.24 -11.47
CA ASP A 109 10.80 -8.23 -11.43
C ASP A 109 11.29 -7.33 -10.28
N SER A 110 11.83 -7.97 -9.24
CA SER A 110 12.34 -7.28 -8.06
C SER A 110 13.51 -6.33 -8.36
N MET A 111 14.33 -6.64 -9.38
CA MET A 111 15.43 -5.78 -9.80
C MET A 111 14.91 -4.52 -10.50
N GLN A 112 13.97 -4.68 -11.44
CA GLN A 112 13.38 -3.53 -12.14
C GLN A 112 12.66 -2.59 -11.17
N ILE A 113 11.91 -3.14 -10.20
CA ILE A 113 11.27 -2.33 -9.17
C ILE A 113 12.32 -1.58 -8.33
N SER A 114 13.39 -2.26 -7.92
CA SER A 114 14.49 -1.63 -7.18
C SER A 114 15.15 -0.47 -7.95
N ASP A 115 15.34 -0.62 -9.26
CA ASP A 115 15.94 0.42 -10.11
C ASP A 115 15.00 1.62 -10.27
N VAL A 116 13.70 1.40 -10.42
CA VAL A 116 12.71 2.48 -10.44
C VAL A 116 12.66 3.23 -9.12
N MET A 117 12.76 2.53 -7.97
CA MET A 117 12.85 3.17 -6.66
C MET A 117 14.10 4.06 -6.53
N ASP A 118 15.25 3.59 -7.01
CA ASP A 118 16.50 4.36 -7.02
C ASP A 118 16.41 5.63 -7.89
N ALA A 119 15.84 5.48 -9.08
CA ALA A 119 15.62 6.59 -9.99
C ALA A 119 14.70 7.65 -9.39
N ALA A 120 13.63 7.23 -8.70
CA ALA A 120 12.71 8.14 -8.02
C ALA A 120 13.39 8.95 -6.90
N VAL A 121 14.28 8.32 -6.12
CA VAL A 121 15.07 9.02 -5.09
C VAL A 121 15.99 10.07 -5.70
N LYS A 122 16.70 9.70 -6.78
CA LYS A 122 17.61 10.61 -7.49
C LYS A 122 16.87 11.79 -8.11
N LEU A 123 15.70 11.56 -8.69
CA LEU A 123 14.88 12.60 -9.32
C LEU A 123 14.37 13.63 -8.30
N ASN A 124 13.99 13.17 -7.10
CA ASN A 124 13.42 14.02 -6.06
C ASN A 124 14.47 14.75 -5.19
N ASN A 125 15.76 14.65 -5.53
CA ASN A 125 16.86 15.27 -4.78
C ASN A 125 16.74 15.07 -3.27
N VAL A 126 16.34 13.87 -2.85
CA VAL A 126 16.18 13.55 -1.42
C VAL A 126 17.57 13.60 -0.78
N GLN A 127 17.80 14.62 0.06
CA GLN A 127 19.07 14.77 0.80
C GLN A 127 18.96 14.31 2.27
N ASP A 128 17.76 13.97 2.71
CA ASP A 128 17.52 13.43 4.04
C ASP A 128 18.18 12.05 4.15
N LYS A 129 19.18 11.95 5.03
CA LYS A 129 19.99 10.74 5.24
C LYS A 129 19.17 9.58 5.78
N ASP A 130 18.17 9.85 6.62
CA ASP A 130 17.33 8.80 7.20
C ASP A 130 16.39 8.25 6.14
N MET A 131 15.84 9.13 5.29
CA MET A 131 15.03 8.70 4.14
C MET A 131 15.87 7.92 3.11
N LEU A 132 17.08 8.38 2.79
CA LEU A 132 17.99 7.66 1.90
C LEU A 132 18.35 6.27 2.44
N SER A 133 18.60 6.17 3.74
CA SER A 133 18.89 4.90 4.41
C SER A 133 17.69 3.97 4.40
N ALA A 134 16.48 4.47 4.69
CA ALA A 134 15.25 3.70 4.62
C ALA A 134 14.97 3.16 3.21
N VAL A 135 15.18 3.96 2.16
CA VAL A 135 15.03 3.48 0.78
C VAL A 135 16.08 2.43 0.43
N ALA A 136 17.34 2.64 0.82
CA ALA A 136 18.39 1.64 0.59
C ALA A 136 18.07 0.30 1.28
N LEU A 137 17.60 0.33 2.53
CA LEU A 137 17.17 -0.87 3.25
C LEU A 137 15.95 -1.52 2.60
N GLY A 138 14.97 -0.73 2.15
CA GLY A 138 13.79 -1.22 1.44
C GLY A 138 14.16 -1.93 0.14
N ARG A 139 15.09 -1.36 -0.64
CA ARG A 139 15.61 -1.97 -1.87
C ARG A 139 16.35 -3.28 -1.60
N LEU A 140 17.23 -3.29 -0.59
CA LEU A 140 17.93 -4.52 -0.19
C LEU A 140 16.93 -5.61 0.24
N GLY A 141 15.95 -5.26 1.07
CA GLY A 141 14.90 -6.16 1.50
C GLY A 141 14.10 -6.74 0.32
N LEU A 142 13.73 -5.90 -0.65
CA LEU A 142 13.03 -6.31 -1.88
C LEU A 142 13.87 -7.29 -2.72
N LEU A 143 15.14 -6.97 -2.95
CA LEU A 143 16.03 -7.82 -3.74
C LEU A 143 16.26 -9.20 -3.07
N VAL A 144 16.34 -9.23 -1.75
CA VAL A 144 16.48 -10.48 -0.99
C VAL A 144 15.17 -11.28 -0.96
N ALA A 145 14.03 -10.61 -0.81
CA ALA A 145 12.71 -11.23 -0.93
C ALA A 145 12.53 -11.90 -2.31
N GLY A 146 13.14 -11.31 -3.33
CA GLY A 146 13.10 -11.75 -4.71
C GLY A 146 11.79 -11.37 -5.38
N ASP A 147 11.53 -11.99 -6.52
CA ASP A 147 10.36 -11.65 -7.33
C ASP A 147 9.04 -11.89 -6.60
N ILE A 148 8.13 -10.94 -6.76
CA ILE A 148 6.81 -10.97 -6.13
C ILE A 148 5.84 -11.66 -7.09
N LYS A 149 5.16 -12.69 -6.60
CA LYS A 149 4.17 -13.45 -7.37
C LYS A 149 2.78 -13.19 -6.84
N TYR A 150 1.84 -12.94 -7.74
CA TYR A 150 0.42 -12.84 -7.40
C TYR A 150 -0.45 -13.42 -8.51
N ASN A 151 -1.62 -13.90 -8.14
CA ASN A 151 -2.63 -14.39 -9.05
C ASN A 151 -3.65 -13.30 -9.31
N VAL A 152 -4.11 -13.19 -10.55
CA VAL A 152 -5.17 -12.29 -10.96
C VAL A 152 -6.30 -13.06 -11.64
N LYS A 153 -7.53 -12.70 -11.30
CA LYS A 153 -8.73 -13.13 -12.00
C LYS A 153 -9.25 -11.98 -12.85
N ILE A 154 -9.35 -12.19 -14.15
CA ILE A 154 -9.85 -11.19 -15.11
C ILE A 154 -11.17 -11.67 -15.70
N ASP A 155 -12.16 -10.79 -15.66
CA ASP A 155 -13.44 -10.97 -16.34
C ASP A 155 -13.29 -10.71 -17.85
N LYS A 156 -13.68 -11.68 -18.67
CA LYS A 156 -13.48 -11.60 -20.13
C LYS A 156 -14.43 -10.63 -20.82
N ALA A 157 -15.63 -10.42 -20.29
CA ALA A 157 -16.64 -9.55 -20.88
C ALA A 157 -16.28 -8.08 -20.66
N THR A 158 -15.89 -7.74 -19.43
CA THR A 158 -15.58 -6.37 -19.00
C THR A 158 -14.09 -6.03 -19.11
N LYS A 159 -13.22 -7.03 -19.28
CA LYS A 159 -11.75 -6.90 -19.29
C LYS A 159 -11.19 -6.28 -18.00
N THR A 160 -11.92 -6.34 -16.89
CA THR A 160 -11.50 -5.84 -15.59
C THR A 160 -10.89 -6.96 -14.74
N VAL A 161 -9.91 -6.61 -13.91
CA VAL A 161 -9.51 -7.46 -12.78
C VAL A 161 -10.71 -7.60 -11.84
N LYS A 162 -10.93 -8.78 -11.27
CA LYS A 162 -11.97 -9.01 -10.25
C LYS A 162 -11.35 -9.41 -8.92
N GLU A 163 -10.18 -10.03 -8.97
CA GLU A 163 -9.53 -10.57 -7.79
C GLU A 163 -8.02 -10.54 -7.96
N ILE A 164 -7.31 -10.23 -6.88
CA ILE A 164 -5.87 -10.36 -6.74
C ILE A 164 -5.62 -11.20 -5.49
N GLU A 165 -4.79 -12.23 -5.62
CA GLU A 165 -4.38 -13.09 -4.50
C GLU A 165 -2.86 -13.15 -4.44
N MET A 166 -2.31 -13.03 -3.23
CA MET A 166 -0.86 -13.03 -3.00
C MET A 166 -0.54 -13.80 -1.72
N ASP A 167 0.50 -14.64 -1.79
CA ASP A 167 1.14 -15.21 -0.60
C ASP A 167 2.45 -14.43 -0.36
N LEU A 168 2.49 -13.76 0.78
CA LEU A 168 3.60 -12.91 1.22
C LEU A 168 4.45 -13.57 2.30
N ALA A 169 4.13 -14.80 2.73
CA ALA A 169 4.85 -15.47 3.80
C ALA A 169 6.34 -15.65 3.43
N GLU A 170 6.61 -16.18 2.25
CA GLU A 170 7.98 -16.46 1.80
C GLU A 170 8.79 -15.18 1.51
N PRO A 171 8.28 -14.17 0.76
CA PRO A 171 8.95 -12.89 0.61
C PRO A 171 9.32 -12.23 1.93
N ILE A 172 8.42 -12.24 2.92
CA ILE A 172 8.67 -11.64 4.24
C ILE A 172 9.72 -12.43 5.01
N ARG A 173 9.67 -13.76 5.01
CA ARG A 173 10.70 -14.60 5.67
C ARG A 173 12.09 -14.32 5.12
N LYS A 174 12.23 -14.24 3.79
CA LYS A 174 13.50 -13.92 3.14
C LYS A 174 13.97 -12.51 3.48
N GLY A 175 13.10 -11.52 3.34
CA GLY A 175 13.42 -10.12 3.63
C GLY A 175 13.83 -9.92 5.10
N ALA A 176 13.09 -10.50 6.04
CA ALA A 176 13.41 -10.44 7.46
C ALA A 176 14.71 -11.19 7.80
N GLY A 177 15.00 -12.30 7.10
CA GLY A 177 16.26 -13.04 7.20
C GLY A 177 17.51 -12.18 7.04
N LEU A 178 17.47 -11.15 6.20
CA LEU A 178 18.57 -10.18 6.04
C LEU A 178 18.87 -9.43 7.35
N PHE A 179 17.83 -9.03 8.08
CA PHE A 179 17.94 -8.21 9.28
C PHE A 179 18.15 -9.05 10.56
N LEU A 180 17.84 -10.35 10.50
CA LEU A 180 18.16 -11.30 11.58
C LEU A 180 19.67 -11.49 11.77
N ALA A 181 20.48 -11.24 10.73
CA ALA A 181 21.94 -11.34 10.82
C ALA A 181 22.57 -10.27 11.74
N ILE A 182 21.85 -9.17 12.00
CA ILE A 182 22.31 -8.06 12.84
C ILE A 182 21.55 -7.96 14.18
N ALA A 183 20.57 -8.84 14.42
CA ALA A 183 19.80 -8.88 15.65
C ALA A 183 20.57 -9.55 16.80
N ASN A 184 20.19 -9.26 18.04
CA ASN A 184 20.72 -9.96 19.21
C ASN A 184 20.41 -11.47 19.11
N PRO A 185 21.35 -12.38 19.42
CA PRO A 185 21.14 -13.82 19.34
C PRO A 185 19.87 -14.36 20.04
N ARG A 186 19.45 -13.74 21.16
CA ARG A 186 18.22 -14.13 21.87
C ARG A 186 16.95 -13.75 21.10
N GLU A 187 16.92 -12.53 20.56
CA GLU A 187 15.79 -12.03 19.75
C GLU A 187 15.72 -12.76 18.40
N LYS A 188 16.87 -13.15 17.85
CA LYS A 188 16.96 -13.87 16.60
C LYS A 188 16.14 -15.16 16.61
N SER A 189 16.29 -16.00 17.64
CA SER A 189 15.57 -17.28 17.71
C SER A 189 14.05 -17.09 17.85
N GLU A 190 13.60 -16.06 18.57
CA GLU A 190 12.17 -15.76 18.74
C GLU A 190 11.54 -15.25 17.45
N ILE A 191 12.26 -14.37 16.72
CA ILE A 191 11.79 -13.85 15.43
C ILE A 191 11.82 -14.95 14.36
N GLU A 192 12.85 -15.79 14.31
CA GLU A 192 12.93 -16.93 13.38
C GLU A 192 11.77 -17.91 13.60
N ASP A 193 11.48 -18.25 14.86
CA ASP A 193 10.37 -19.14 15.21
C ASP A 193 9.02 -18.54 14.80
N PHE A 194 8.82 -17.25 15.09
CA PHE A 194 7.63 -16.50 14.68
C PHE A 194 7.44 -16.50 13.15
N LEU A 195 8.48 -16.15 12.40
CA LEU A 195 8.42 -16.06 10.93
C LEU A 195 8.16 -17.42 10.28
N THR A 196 8.76 -18.48 10.83
CA THR A 196 8.61 -19.85 10.32
C THR A 196 7.18 -20.37 10.53
N LYS A 197 6.56 -20.04 11.67
CA LYS A 197 5.19 -20.46 12.01
C LYS A 197 4.10 -19.55 11.43
N SER A 198 4.47 -18.36 10.96
CA SER A 198 3.52 -17.39 10.43
C SER A 198 3.23 -17.60 8.95
N THR A 199 2.00 -17.31 8.55
CA THR A 199 1.59 -17.16 7.15
C THR A 199 1.06 -15.74 6.94
N LEU A 200 1.22 -15.21 5.74
CA LEU A 200 0.59 -13.96 5.35
C LEU A 200 0.02 -14.10 3.94
N SER A 201 -1.29 -14.01 3.82
CA SER A 201 -1.98 -13.96 2.54
C SER A 201 -2.75 -12.65 2.40
N MET A 202 -2.80 -12.16 1.18
CA MET A 202 -3.58 -11.00 0.79
C MET A 202 -4.54 -11.40 -0.32
N GLN A 203 -5.82 -11.03 -0.15
CA GLN A 203 -6.84 -11.15 -1.18
C GLN A 203 -7.53 -9.80 -1.34
N VAL A 204 -7.64 -9.34 -2.59
CA VAL A 204 -8.34 -8.11 -2.95
C VAL A 204 -9.40 -8.46 -3.97
N THR A 205 -10.65 -8.06 -3.72
CA THR A 205 -11.77 -8.27 -4.63
C THR A 205 -12.33 -6.94 -5.09
N TYR A 206 -12.58 -6.81 -6.39
CA TYR A 206 -13.11 -5.62 -7.01
C TYR A 206 -14.51 -5.86 -7.59
N SER A 207 -15.41 -4.90 -7.39
CA SER A 207 -16.77 -4.93 -7.92
C SER A 207 -17.26 -3.52 -8.24
N LYS A 208 -18.45 -3.40 -8.85
CA LYS A 208 -19.12 -2.12 -9.15
C LYS A 208 -18.25 -1.07 -9.86
N TYR A 209 -17.41 -1.52 -10.80
CA TYR A 209 -16.61 -0.63 -11.65
C TYR A 209 -17.49 0.43 -12.32
N ASN A 210 -17.23 1.70 -12.05
CA ASN A 210 -17.99 2.85 -12.57
C ASN A 210 -19.49 2.81 -12.23
N GLN A 211 -19.88 2.14 -11.14
CA GLN A 211 -21.28 1.94 -10.71
C GLN A 211 -21.50 2.36 -9.24
N ILE A 212 -20.59 3.15 -8.68
CA ILE A 212 -20.74 3.72 -7.34
C ILE A 212 -21.26 5.15 -7.45
N ASP A 213 -22.03 5.57 -6.44
CA ASP A 213 -22.42 6.96 -6.29
C ASP A 213 -21.18 7.82 -5.93
N PRO A 214 -21.20 9.13 -6.21
CA PRO A 214 -20.15 10.04 -5.76
C PRO A 214 -19.87 9.88 -4.27
N ILE A 215 -18.60 9.79 -3.91
CA ILE A 215 -18.18 9.65 -2.51
C ILE A 215 -18.23 11.03 -1.86
N GLU A 216 -19.17 11.22 -0.94
CA GLU A 216 -19.28 12.42 -0.12
C GLU A 216 -18.74 12.18 1.29
N ILE A 217 -17.92 13.10 1.79
CA ILE A 217 -17.47 13.10 3.19
C ILE A 217 -18.53 13.84 4.02
N PRO A 218 -19.11 13.21 5.04
CA PRO A 218 -20.14 13.83 5.87
C PRO A 218 -19.64 15.13 6.53
N GLN A 219 -20.52 16.14 6.62
CA GLN A 219 -20.15 17.45 7.13
C GLN A 219 -19.75 17.41 8.62
N ASP A 220 -20.40 16.56 9.42
CA ASP A 220 -20.06 16.32 10.82
C ASP A 220 -18.62 15.80 10.99
N VAL A 221 -18.13 14.99 10.05
CA VAL A 221 -16.73 14.54 10.03
C VAL A 221 -15.79 15.72 9.78
N ARG A 222 -16.13 16.58 8.81
CA ARG A 222 -15.31 17.77 8.49
C ARG A 222 -15.22 18.74 9.66
N ASP A 223 -16.32 18.92 10.38
CA ASP A 223 -16.44 19.89 11.47
C ASP A 223 -15.84 19.36 12.79
N SER A 224 -15.93 18.05 13.04
CA SER A 224 -15.45 17.43 14.29
C SER A 224 -14.00 16.95 14.25
N ALA A 225 -13.42 16.78 13.06
CA ALA A 225 -12.08 16.23 12.93
C ALA A 225 -10.99 17.18 13.42
N LYS A 226 -10.16 16.68 14.34
CA LYS A 226 -9.02 17.42 14.90
C LYS A 226 -7.83 17.30 13.98
N GLU A 227 -7.29 18.43 13.55
CA GLU A 227 -6.11 18.46 12.69
C GLU A 227 -4.86 18.04 13.46
N VAL A 228 -4.15 17.05 12.92
CA VAL A 228 -2.87 16.59 13.45
C VAL A 228 -1.79 16.91 12.43
N LYS A 229 -0.84 17.77 12.81
CA LYS A 229 0.32 18.07 11.98
C LYS A 229 1.24 16.85 11.94
N PRO A 230 1.85 16.52 10.78
CA PRO A 230 2.86 15.48 10.71
C PRO A 230 4.00 15.81 11.68
N ALA A 231 4.39 14.85 12.54
CA ALA A 231 5.60 14.97 13.33
C ALA A 231 6.80 15.03 12.36
N GLY A 232 7.46 16.18 12.25
CA GLY A 232 8.56 16.37 11.29
C GLY A 232 8.90 17.81 10.90
N LYS A 233 8.18 18.82 11.37
CA LYS A 233 8.61 20.23 11.24
C LYS A 233 8.59 20.93 12.60
N GLU A 234 9.46 20.49 13.51
CA GLU A 234 9.91 21.42 14.55
C GLU A 234 10.66 22.55 13.84
N THR A 235 10.03 23.72 13.83
CA THR A 235 10.70 24.95 13.42
C THR A 235 11.81 25.18 14.44
N PRO A 236 13.08 25.38 14.04
CA PRO A 236 14.13 25.68 15.00
C PRO A 236 13.69 26.90 15.81
N LYS A 237 13.60 26.75 17.14
CA LYS A 237 13.45 27.91 18.02
C LYS A 237 14.62 28.83 17.72
N LYS A 238 14.33 30.06 17.29
CA LYS A 238 15.33 31.13 17.34
C LYS A 238 15.77 31.23 18.80
N SER A 239 17.02 30.87 19.06
CA SER A 239 17.72 31.26 20.26
C SER A 239 17.89 32.78 20.20
N GLU A 240 17.24 33.49 21.12
CA GLU A 240 17.63 34.84 21.54
C GLU A 240 18.95 34.80 22.31
#